data_AF-A5PAX1-F1
#
_entry.id   AF-A5PAX1-F1
#
_cell.length_a   1.000
_cell.length_b   1.000
_cell.length_c   1.000
_cell.angle_alpha   90.00
_cell.angle_beta   90.00
_cell.angle_gamma   90.00
#
_symmetry.space_group_name_H-M   'P 1'
#
loop_
_entity.id
_entity.type
_entity.pdbx_description
1 polymer ?
#
loop_
_entity_poly.entity_id
_entity_poly.type
_entity_poly.pdbx_seq_one_letter_code
_entity_poly.pdbx_strand_id
1 'polypeptide(L)'
;MDWEVILKGFGLLAFGALFVWFGIYGWRHRREERISLIEAAILKAGKENEPLPFNRWDRMTAYVQPVLLLIFGPLMILGGVAVLSLLGE
;
A
#
# COMPACT_ATOMS: atom_id res chain seq x y z
N MET A 1 -30.50 2.65 -5.35
CA MET A 1 -29.51 3.63 -5.82
C MET A 1 -28.60 4.04 -4.66
N ASP A 2 -29.20 4.47 -3.54
CA ASP A 2 -28.48 4.96 -2.36
C ASP A 2 -27.52 3.94 -1.74
N TRP A 3 -27.93 2.66 -1.67
CA TRP A 3 -27.08 1.58 -1.16
C TRP A 3 -25.76 1.42 -1.93
N GLU A 4 -25.77 1.62 -3.25
CA GLU A 4 -24.55 1.54 -4.05
C GLU A 4 -23.60 2.69 -3.75
N VAL A 5 -24.13 3.90 -3.53
CA VAL A 5 -23.34 5.09 -3.21
C VAL A 5 -22.71 4.94 -1.83
N ILE A 6 -23.48 4.45 -0.85
CA ILE A 6 -22.99 4.14 0.50
C ILE A 6 -21.87 3.10 0.43
N LEU A 7 -22.09 2.00 -0.30
CA LEU A 7 -21.11 0.92 -0.42
C LEU A 7 -19.82 1.39 -1.11
N LYS A 8 -19.93 2.15 -2.20
CA LYS A 8 -18.78 2.72 -2.93
C LYS A 8 -18.01 3.71 -2.07
N GLY A 9 -18.72 4.62 -1.40
CA GLY A 9 -18.13 5.62 -0.51
C GLY A 9 -17.41 4.99 0.68
N PHE A 10 -18.08 4.07 1.37
CA PHE A 10 -17.48 3.34 2.49
C PHE A 10 -16.29 2.47 2.04
N GLY A 11 -16.40 1.83 0.87
CA GLY A 11 -15.29 1.10 0.26
C GLY A 11 -14.06 1.99 0.02
N LEU A 12 -14.25 3.15 -0.61
CA LEU A 12 -13.19 4.15 -0.83
C LEU A 12 -12.52 4.59 0.48
N LEU A 13 -13.32 4.85 1.53
CA LEU A 13 -12.79 5.22 2.85
C LEU A 13 -11.98 4.07 3.48
N ALA A 14 -12.52 2.86 3.48
CA ALA A 14 -11.87 1.70 4.08
C ALA A 14 -10.56 1.36 3.36
N PHE A 15 -10.58 1.30 2.02
CA PHE A 15 -9.37 1.06 1.23
C PHE A 15 -8.37 2.22 1.32
N GLY A 16 -8.85 3.46 1.34
CA GLY A 16 -8.00 4.64 1.54
C GLY A 16 -7.26 4.62 2.88
N ALA A 17 -7.96 4.27 3.97
CA ALA A 17 -7.35 4.10 5.28
C ALA A 17 -6.35 2.94 5.31
N LEU A 18 -6.68 1.81 4.68
CA LEU A 18 -5.75 0.67 4.53
C LEU A 18 -4.50 1.07 3.74
N PHE A 19 -4.64 1.83 2.66
CA PHE A 19 -3.52 2.30 1.85
C PHE A 19 -2.62 3.24 2.65
N VAL A 20 -3.18 4.18 3.41
CA VAL A 20 -2.39 5.03 4.32
C VAL A 20 -1.67 4.15 5.34
N TRP A 21 -2.36 3.19 5.95
CA TRP A 21 -1.77 2.29 6.94
C TRP A 21 -0.59 1.49 6.36
N PHE A 22 -0.77 0.84 5.20
CA PHE A 22 0.30 0.12 4.52
C PHE A 22 1.42 1.05 4.04
N GLY A 23 1.10 2.26 3.62
CA GLY A 23 2.09 3.27 3.24
C GLY A 23 2.96 3.70 4.43
N ILE A 24 2.35 3.98 5.59
CA ILE A 24 3.06 4.29 6.84
C ILE A 24 3.87 3.08 7.31
N TYR A 25 3.28 1.89 7.30
CA TYR A 25 3.95 0.66 7.72
C TYR A 25 5.15 0.37 6.82
N GLY A 26 4.98 0.40 5.50
CA GLY A 26 6.04 0.22 4.52
C GLY A 26 7.12 1.30 4.64
N TRP A 27 6.75 2.57 4.83
CA TRP A 27 7.73 3.65 5.04
C TRP A 27 8.52 3.50 6.33
N ARG A 28 7.89 2.98 7.39
CA ARG A 28 8.55 2.73 8.68
C ARG A 28 9.52 1.56 8.60
N HIS A 29 9.13 0.47 7.94
CA HIS A 29 9.93 -0.75 7.83
C HIS A 29 10.82 -0.81 6.58
N ARG A 30 10.84 0.23 5.73
CA ARG A 30 11.67 0.35 4.51
C ARG A 30 13.17 0.13 4.72
N ARG A 31 13.67 0.33 5.95
CA ARG A 31 15.08 0.15 6.30
C ARG A 31 15.36 -1.19 6.99
N GLU A 32 14.32 -1.88 7.43
CA GLU A 32 14.37 -3.20 8.06
C GLU A 32 14.24 -4.32 7.01
N GLU A 33 13.50 -4.08 5.91
CA GLU A 33 13.42 -4.97 4.72
C GLU A 33 14.68 -4.88 3.82
N ARG A 34 15.88 -5.03 4.40
CA ARG A 34 17.11 -5.31 3.61
C ARG A 34 17.15 -6.73 3.05
N ILE A 35 16.13 -7.54 3.33
CA ILE A 35 15.87 -8.83 2.71
C ILE A 35 14.39 -8.77 2.32
N SER A 36 14.10 -8.62 1.04
CA SER A 36 12.71 -8.53 0.56
C SER A 36 11.92 -9.76 1.03
N LEU A 37 10.68 -9.62 1.49
CA LEU A 37 9.85 -10.78 1.91
C LEU A 37 9.76 -11.87 0.83
N ILE A 38 9.87 -11.48 -0.44
CA ILE A 38 9.95 -12.37 -1.60
C ILE A 38 11.30 -13.10 -1.61
N GLU A 39 12.38 -12.40 -1.28
CA GLU A 39 13.73 -12.94 -1.14
C GLU A 39 13.81 -13.90 0.07
N ALA A 40 13.15 -13.60 1.19
CA ALA A 40 13.04 -14.50 2.34
C ALA A 40 12.22 -15.77 2.01
N ALA A 41 11.16 -15.65 1.19
CA ALA A 41 10.38 -16.79 0.72
C ALA A 41 11.17 -17.66 -0.27
N ILE A 42 11.93 -17.04 -1.18
CA ILE A 42 12.79 -17.72 -2.15
C ILE A 42 14.00 -18.36 -1.45
N LEU A 43 14.63 -17.68 -0.47
CA LEU A 43 15.71 -18.23 0.35
C LEU A 43 15.24 -19.42 1.20
N LYS A 44 14.03 -19.33 1.77
CA LYS A 44 13.40 -20.45 2.50
C LYS A 44 13.08 -21.64 1.59
N ALA A 45 12.78 -21.39 0.31
CA ALA A 45 12.57 -22.43 -0.69
C ALA A 45 13.89 -22.97 -1.28
N GLY A 46 14.95 -22.15 -1.34
CA GLY A 46 16.18 -22.40 -2.09
C GLY A 46 17.36 -22.98 -1.31
N LYS A 47 17.36 -22.97 0.04
CA LYS A 47 18.44 -23.56 0.86
C LYS A 47 19.87 -23.05 0.60
N GLU A 48 20.06 -21.90 -0.04
CA GLU A 48 21.40 -21.35 -0.33
C GLU A 48 21.65 -20.00 0.34
N ASN A 49 22.78 -19.93 1.05
CA ASN A 49 23.30 -18.78 1.81
C ASN A 49 24.13 -17.84 0.92
N GLU A 50 23.60 -17.40 -0.22
CA GLU A 50 24.28 -16.37 -1.00
C GLU A 50 23.44 -15.10 -1.07
N PRO A 51 23.82 -14.04 -0.34
CA PRO A 51 23.29 -12.71 -0.63
C PRO A 51 24.07 -12.20 -1.85
N LEU A 52 23.39 -11.78 -2.93
CA LEU A 52 23.78 -10.73 -3.89
C LEU A 52 22.88 -10.76 -5.15
N PRO A 53 22.65 -9.64 -5.87
CA PRO A 53 23.00 -8.25 -5.59
C PRO A 53 21.78 -7.34 -5.43
N PHE A 54 21.97 -6.25 -4.68
CA PHE A 54 21.05 -5.11 -4.56
C PHE A 54 20.73 -4.47 -5.91
N ASN A 55 19.75 -5.01 -6.62
CA ASN A 55 19.27 -4.41 -7.86
C ASN A 55 18.73 -3.00 -7.55
N ARG A 56 19.06 -2.02 -8.39
CA ARG A 56 18.61 -0.63 -8.18
C ARG A 56 17.09 -0.53 -8.20
N TRP A 57 16.45 -1.42 -8.94
CA TRP A 57 15.00 -1.54 -9.08
C TRP A 57 14.28 -1.95 -7.79
N ASP A 58 14.79 -2.95 -7.06
CA ASP A 58 14.20 -3.35 -5.77
C ASP A 58 14.34 -2.26 -4.71
N ARG A 59 15.47 -1.54 -4.73
CA ARG A 59 15.60 -0.33 -3.91
C ARG A 59 14.58 0.72 -4.32
N MET A 60 14.33 0.91 -5.61
CA MET A 60 13.35 1.89 -6.09
C MET A 60 11.93 1.52 -5.66
N THR A 61 11.51 0.26 -5.80
CA THR A 61 10.16 -0.20 -5.42
C THR A 61 9.91 -0.09 -3.91
N ALA A 62 10.92 -0.36 -3.07
CA ALA A 62 10.84 -0.17 -1.62
C ALA A 62 10.55 1.28 -1.19
N TYR A 63 10.93 2.29 -1.99
CA TYR A 63 10.56 3.69 -1.76
C TYR A 63 9.28 4.09 -2.51
N VAL A 64 9.12 3.64 -3.74
CA VAL A 64 8.01 4.04 -4.61
C VAL A 64 6.68 3.48 -4.08
N GLN A 65 6.63 2.21 -3.67
CA GLN A 65 5.39 1.59 -3.18
C GLN A 65 4.77 2.31 -1.98
N PRO A 66 5.47 2.54 -0.86
CA PRO A 66 4.88 3.25 0.28
C PRO A 66 4.55 4.71 -0.07
N VAL A 67 5.34 5.38 -0.92
CA VAL A 67 5.03 6.75 -1.37
C VAL A 67 3.73 6.78 -2.17
N LEU A 68 3.56 5.87 -3.13
CA LEU A 68 2.32 5.77 -3.90
C LEU A 68 1.13 5.46 -2.99
N LEU A 69 1.27 4.53 -2.04
CA LEU A 69 0.21 4.22 -1.06
C LEU A 69 -0.17 5.44 -0.20
N LEU A 70 0.82 6.24 0.21
CA LEU A 70 0.61 7.48 0.98
C LEU A 70 0.00 8.61 0.15
N ILE A 71 0.11 8.58 -1.17
CA ILE A 71 -0.55 9.55 -2.06
C ILE A 71 -1.96 9.08 -2.41
N PHE A 72 -2.11 7.82 -2.81
CA PHE A 72 -3.40 7.26 -3.22
C PHE A 72 -4.35 7.08 -2.04
N GLY A 73 -3.85 6.75 -0.84
CA GLY A 73 -4.68 6.61 0.36
C GLY A 73 -5.52 7.86 0.66
N PRO A 74 -4.90 9.05 0.82
CA PRO A 74 -5.64 10.30 1.01
C PRO A 74 -6.56 10.66 -0.16
N LEU A 75 -6.13 10.43 -1.41
CA LEU A 75 -6.98 10.66 -2.59
C LEU A 75 -8.24 9.78 -2.56
N MET A 76 -8.10 8.51 -2.18
CA MET A 76 -9.24 7.61 -2.02
C MET A 76 -10.16 8.04 -0.88
N ILE A 77 -9.60 8.52 0.24
CA ILE A 77 -10.41 9.06 1.33
C ILE A 77 -11.21 10.29 0.87
N LEU A 78 -10.55 11.24 0.19
CA LEU A 78 -11.20 12.42 -0.37
C LEU A 78 -12.31 12.03 -1.37
N GLY A 79 -12.03 11.06 -2.24
CA GLY A 79 -13.03 10.52 -3.16
C GLY A 79 -14.21 9.86 -2.43
N GLY A 80 -13.94 9.09 -1.37
CA GLY A 80 -14.99 8.47 -0.54
C GLY A 80 -15.88 9.51 0.15
N VAL A 81 -15.28 10.56 0.72
CA VAL A 81 -16.03 11.68 1.31
C VAL A 81 -16.88 12.39 0.24
N ALA A 82 -16.32 12.67 -0.94
CA ALA A 82 -17.05 13.32 -2.03
C ALA A 82 -18.21 12.45 -2.56
N VAL A 83 -18.04 11.13 -2.63
CA VAL A 83 -19.11 10.20 -3.03
C VAL A 83 -20.21 10.17 -1.98
N LEU A 84 -19.85 10.18 -0.69
CA LEU A 84 -20.84 10.17 0.40
C LEU A 84 -21.55 11.54 0.55
N SER A 85 -20.91 12.66 0.22
CA SER A 85 -21.57 13.97 0.27
C SER A 85 -22.71 14.09 -0.75
N LEU A 86 -22.65 13.35 -1.87
CA LEU A 86 -23.74 13.28 -2.84
C LEU A 86 -25.02 12.58 -2.33
N LEU A 87 -24.98 11.92 -1.16
CA LEU A 87 -26.19 11.39 -0.50
C LEU A 87 -26.93 12.42 0.34
N GLY A 88 -26.27 13.52 0.70
CA GLY A 88 -26.85 14.59 1.53
C GLY A 88 -27.44 15.75 0.74
N GLU A 89 -27.22 15.80 -0.56
CA GLU A 89 -27.84 16.72 -1.53
C GLU A 89 -29.05 16.07 -2.20
#